data_AF-A0A0G0DE62-F1
#
_entry.id   AF-A0A0G0DE62-F1
#
_cell.length_a   1.000
_cell.length_b   1.000
_cell.length_c   1.000
_cell.angle_alpha   90.00
_cell.angle_beta   90.00
_cell.angle_gamma   90.00
#
_symmetry.space_group_name_H-M   'P 1'
#
loop_
_entity.id
_entity.type
_entity.pdbx_description
1 polymer ?
#
loop_
_entity_poly.entity_id
_entity_poly.type
_entity_poly.pdbx_seq_one_letter_code
_entity_poly.pdbx_strand_id
1 'polypeptide(L)'
;MVFNIILNLILIPLVGVWGAALASSLSTLFLFILNLMTAKKIVVIDREIVNKMLLAFVLSLLMLVIVYYLKTIIFWPLTIIVGGAFYLFGLWLFKILTFSDIKYLKTSLFNKT
;
A
#
# COMPACT_ATOMS: atom_id res chain seq x y z
N MET A 1 -6.00 4.68 19.86
CA MET A 1 -5.01 5.59 20.49
C MET A 1 -4.31 4.96 21.69
N VAL A 2 -5.01 4.34 22.63
CA VAL A 2 -4.38 3.64 23.78
C VAL A 2 -3.29 2.64 23.36
N PHE A 3 -3.55 1.83 22.34
CA PHE A 3 -2.57 0.87 21.80
C PHE A 3 -1.27 1.52 21.30
N ASN A 4 -1.37 2.72 20.72
CA ASN A 4 -0.21 3.48 20.25
C ASN A 4 0.65 3.99 21.40
N ILE A 5 0.02 4.47 22.47
CA ILE A 5 0.71 4.93 23.67
C ILE A 5 1.45 3.76 24.33
N ILE A 6 0.81 2.60 24.45
CA ILE A 6 1.42 1.38 25.00
C ILE A 6 2.64 0.97 24.16
N LEU A 7 2.50 0.90 22.84
CA LEU A 7 3.61 0.55 21.95
C LEU A 7 4.76 1.56 22.01
N ASN A 8 4.46 2.86 22.10
CA ASN A 8 5.49 3.88 22.23
C ASN A 8 6.28 3.73 23.53
N LEU A 9 5.61 3.47 24.65
CA LEU A 9 6.29 3.26 25.94
C LEU A 9 7.24 2.06 25.93
N ILE A 10 6.95 1.04 25.12
CA ILE A 10 7.79 -0.16 24.99
C ILE A 10 8.91 0.05 23.95
N LEU A 11 8.57 0.58 22.78
CA LEU A 11 9.47 0.62 21.62
C LEU A 11 10.44 1.81 21.63
N ILE A 12 10.06 2.96 22.17
CA ILE A 12 10.95 4.13 22.25
C ILE A 12 12.21 3.84 23.07
N PRO A 13 12.16 3.24 24.28
CA PRO A 13 13.38 2.96 25.03
C PRO A 13 14.27 1.89 24.36
N LEU A 14 13.70 1.01 23.53
CA LEU A 14 14.45 -0.05 22.84
C LEU A 14 15.09 0.41 21.52
N VAL A 15 14.38 1.22 20.73
CA VAL A 15 14.75 1.54 19.33
C VAL A 15 14.73 3.04 19.03
N GLY A 16 14.54 3.89 20.06
CA GLY A 16 14.54 5.33 19.95
C GLY A 16 13.46 5.87 19.00
N VAL A 17 13.87 6.77 18.10
CA VAL A 17 12.99 7.43 17.12
C VAL A 17 12.35 6.41 16.15
N TRP A 18 13.09 5.36 15.78
CA TRP A 18 12.55 4.28 14.94
C TRP A 18 11.42 3.52 15.66
N GLY A 19 11.54 3.38 16.98
CA GLY A 19 10.52 2.78 17.84
C GLY A 19 9.20 3.55 17.79
N ALA A 20 9.25 4.88 17.78
CA ALA A 20 8.06 5.72 17.66
C ALA A 20 7.38 5.58 16.28
N ALA A 21 8.16 5.55 15.19
CA ALA A 21 7.64 5.34 13.84
C ALA A 21 7.01 3.95 13.67
N LEU A 22 7.63 2.92 14.25
CA LEU A 22 7.10 1.56 14.28
C LEU A 22 5.82 1.46 15.10
N ALA A 23 5.76 2.06 16.29
CA ALA A 23 4.56 2.11 17.11
C ALA A 23 3.38 2.76 16.36
N SER A 24 3.64 3.84 15.63
CA SER A 24 2.65 4.52 14.78
C SER A 24 2.15 3.63 13.64
N SER A 25 3.07 3.02 12.90
CA SER A 25 2.75 2.15 11.77
C SER A 25 1.94 0.92 12.24
N LEU A 26 2.37 0.28 13.33
CA LEU A 26 1.72 -0.91 13.87
C LEU A 26 0.33 -0.59 14.45
N SER A 27 0.17 0.58 15.07
CA SER A 27 -1.14 1.04 15.55
C SER A 27 -2.11 1.31 14.41
N THR A 28 -1.63 1.94 13.34
CA THR A 28 -2.42 2.19 12.14
C THR A 28 -2.84 0.87 11.48
N LEU A 29 -1.92 -0.09 11.38
CA LEU A 29 -2.20 -1.42 10.85
C LEU A 29 -3.21 -2.17 11.73
N PHE A 30 -3.07 -2.11 13.06
CA PHE A 30 -4.02 -2.73 13.99
C PHE A 30 -5.43 -2.14 13.85
N LEU A 31 -5.55 -0.80 13.81
CA LEU A 31 -6.82 -0.14 13.60
C LEU A 31 -7.42 -0.46 12.23
N PHE A 32 -6.59 -0.52 11.18
CA PHE A 32 -7.03 -0.93 9.85
C PHE A 32 -7.64 -2.34 9.88
N ILE A 33 -7.00 -3.30 10.57
CA ILE A 33 -7.52 -4.66 10.71
C ILE A 33 -8.86 -4.66 11.44
N LEU A 34 -8.98 -3.98 12.59
CA LEU A 34 -10.23 -3.92 13.35
C LEU A 34 -11.38 -3.28 12.55
N ASN A 35 -11.06 -2.19 11.84
CA ASN A 35 -12.03 -1.53 10.97
C ASN A 35 -12.43 -2.43 9.80
N LEU A 36 -11.48 -3.14 9.19
CA LEU A 36 -11.77 -4.07 8.10
C LEU A 36 -12.63 -5.25 8.57
N MET A 37 -12.35 -5.81 9.74
CA MET A 37 -13.16 -6.86 10.37
C MET A 37 -14.59 -6.39 10.63
N THR A 38 -14.75 -5.13 11.04
CA THR A 38 -16.08 -4.53 11.30
C THR A 38 -16.80 -4.21 10.00
N ALA A 39 -16.11 -3.62 9.03
CA ALA A 39 -16.64 -3.32 7.70
C ALA A 39 -17.08 -4.59 6.97
N LYS A 40 -16.35 -5.71 7.11
CA LYS A 40 -16.72 -7.00 6.53
C LYS A 40 -18.07 -7.55 7.05
N LYS A 41 -18.55 -7.10 8.22
CA LYS A 41 -19.89 -7.47 8.71
C LYS A 41 -21.01 -6.77 7.93
N ILE A 42 -20.69 -5.65 7.29
CA ILE A 42 -21.65 -4.78 6.60
C ILE A 42 -21.50 -4.93 5.07
N VAL A 43 -20.26 -5.10 4.60
CA VAL A 43 -19.89 -5.18 3.19
C VAL A 43 -19.44 -6.59 2.85
N VAL A 44 -20.05 -7.19 1.84
CA VAL A 44 -19.61 -8.46 1.27
C VAL A 44 -18.32 -8.21 0.48
N ILE A 45 -17.21 -8.73 0.98
CA ILE A 45 -15.92 -8.66 0.29
C ILE A 45 -15.86 -9.82 -0.71
N ASP A 46 -15.95 -9.49 -2.00
CA ASP A 46 -15.82 -10.48 -3.06
C ASP A 46 -14.40 -11.04 -3.13
N ARG A 47 -14.30 -12.33 -3.44
CA ARG A 47 -13.02 -13.04 -3.61
C ARG A 47 -12.17 -12.42 -4.72
N GLU A 48 -12.80 -11.83 -5.73
CA GLU A 48 -12.11 -11.11 -6.80
C GLU A 48 -11.32 -9.91 -6.29
N ILE A 49 -11.89 -9.13 -5.36
CA ILE A 49 -11.23 -7.96 -4.77
C ILE A 49 -10.01 -8.41 -3.97
N VAL A 50 -10.14 -9.47 -3.18
CA VAL A 50 -9.02 -10.05 -2.41
C VAL A 50 -7.91 -10.52 -3.34
N ASN A 51 -8.26 -11.22 -4.43
CA ASN A 51 -7.28 -11.67 -5.43
C ASN A 51 -6.56 -10.50 -6.09
N LYS A 52 -7.28 -9.43 -6.46
CA LYS A 52 -6.69 -8.21 -7.03
C LYS A 52 -5.74 -7.52 -6.04
N MET A 53 -6.11 -7.45 -4.75
CA MET A 53 -5.25 -6.91 -3.70
C MET A 53 -3.98 -7.75 -3.50
N LEU A 54 -4.11 -9.08 -3.46
CA LEU A 54 -2.95 -9.99 -3.36
C LEU A 54 -2.03 -9.86 -4.57
N LEU A 55 -2.59 -9.76 -5.77
CA LEU A 55 -1.79 -9.60 -6.99
C LEU A 55 -1.07 -8.25 -7.01
N ALA A 56 -1.72 -7.16 -6.58
CA ALA A 56 -1.07 -5.86 -6.40
C ALA A 56 0.09 -5.94 -5.38
N PHE A 57 -0.06 -6.70 -4.29
CA PHE A 57 1.01 -6.95 -3.32
C PHE A 57 2.17 -7.76 -3.93
N VAL A 58 1.89 -8.77 -4.76
CA VAL A 58 2.95 -9.50 -5.48
C VAL A 58 3.68 -8.59 -6.47
N LEU A 59 2.96 -7.71 -7.19
CA LEU A 59 3.56 -6.73 -8.08
C LEU A 59 4.46 -5.72 -7.35
N SER A 60 4.09 -5.31 -6.14
CA SER A 60 4.94 -4.40 -5.35
C SER A 60 6.20 -5.10 -4.84
N LEU A 61 6.15 -6.40 -4.52
CA LEU A 61 7.34 -7.21 -4.24
C LEU A 61 8.24 -7.35 -5.48
N LEU A 62 7.67 -7.62 -6.65
CA LEU A 62 8.44 -7.66 -7.91
C LEU A 62 9.10 -6.31 -8.21
N MET A 63 8.38 -5.21 -8.00
CA MET A 63 8.95 -3.86 -8.11
C MET A 63 10.13 -3.67 -7.15
N LEU A 64 10.03 -4.12 -5.90
CA LEU A 64 11.13 -4.03 -4.93
C LEU A 64 12.38 -4.78 -5.41
N VAL A 65 12.20 -5.99 -5.96
CA VAL A 65 13.30 -6.78 -6.53
C VAL A 65 13.95 -6.03 -7.70
N ILE A 66 13.16 -5.48 -8.61
CA ILE A 66 13.65 -4.72 -9.77
C ILE A 66 14.43 -3.48 -9.31
N VAL A 67 13.87 -2.67 -8.42
CA VAL A 67 14.55 -1.48 -7.90
C VAL A 67 15.84 -1.86 -7.17
N TYR A 68 15.84 -2.96 -6.42
CA TYR A 68 17.03 -3.44 -5.72
C TYR A 68 18.17 -3.83 -6.68
N TYR A 69 17.86 -4.44 -7.82
CA TYR A 69 18.85 -4.75 -8.85
C TYR A 69 19.25 -3.53 -9.69
N LEU A 70 18.31 -2.65 -10.03
CA LEU A 70 18.58 -1.49 -10.89
C LEU A 70 19.38 -0.40 -10.18
N LYS A 71 19.32 -0.30 -8.84
CA LYS A 71 20.08 0.70 -8.07
C LYS A 71 21.59 0.59 -8.23
N THR A 72 22.11 -0.57 -8.63
CA THR A 72 23.55 -0.77 -8.86
C THR A 72 23.98 -0.40 -10.28
N ILE A 73 23.04 -0.25 -11.21
CA ILE A 73 23.29 -0.01 -12.64
C ILE A 73 22.96 1.45 -13.02
N ILE A 74 21.91 2.02 -12.43
CA ILE A 74 21.35 3.32 -12.82
C ILE A 74 21.42 4.32 -11.66
N PHE A 75 21.50 5.62 -11.97
CA PHE A 75 21.39 6.71 -10.99
C PHE A 75 20.17 6.52 -10.09
N TRP A 76 20.38 6.63 -8.76
CA TRP A 76 19.38 6.29 -7.75
C TRP A 76 17.98 6.90 -7.98
N PRO A 77 17.82 8.19 -8.32
CA PRO A 77 16.49 8.78 -8.59
C PRO A 77 15.78 8.18 -9.81
N LEU A 78 16.53 7.79 -10.86
CA LEU A 78 15.94 7.18 -12.05
C LEU A 78 15.31 5.81 -11.73
N THR A 79 15.84 5.09 -10.74
CA THR A 79 15.28 3.78 -10.34
C THR A 79 13.86 3.88 -9.82
N ILE A 80 13.49 5.01 -9.21
CA ILE A 80 12.13 5.29 -8.73
C ILE A 80 11.18 5.39 -9.92
N ILE A 81 11.59 6.09 -10.99
CA ILE A 81 10.78 6.26 -12.21
C ILE A 81 10.58 4.90 -12.88
N VAL A 82 11.64 4.12 -13.02
CA VAL A 82 11.57 2.80 -13.68
C VAL A 82 10.73 1.82 -12.86
N GLY A 83 10.92 1.78 -11.53
CA GLY A 83 10.11 0.93 -10.64
C GLY A 83 8.63 1.32 -10.65
N GLY A 84 8.33 2.61 -10.59
CA GLY A 84 6.96 3.12 -10.67
C GLY A 84 6.30 2.79 -12.01
N ALA A 85 7.01 2.98 -13.12
CA ALA A 85 6.53 2.63 -14.45
C ALA A 85 6.25 1.12 -14.57
N PHE A 86 7.15 0.28 -14.05
CA PHE A 86 6.96 -1.18 -14.03
C PHE A 86 5.74 -1.60 -13.21
N TYR A 87 5.56 -1.01 -12.02
CA TYR A 87 4.42 -1.32 -11.17
C TYR A 87 3.09 -0.92 -11.82
N LEU A 88 3.00 0.29 -12.38
CA LEU A 88 1.82 0.75 -13.11
C LEU A 88 1.52 -0.13 -14.34
N PHE A 89 2.56 -0.50 -15.08
CA PHE A 89 2.43 -1.40 -16.21
C PHE A 89 1.90 -2.78 -15.78
N GLY A 90 2.42 -3.34 -14.68
CA GLY A 90 1.92 -4.59 -14.10
C GLY A 90 0.45 -4.49 -13.70
N LEU A 91 0.05 -3.44 -12.99
CA LEU A 91 -1.34 -3.24 -12.56
C LEU A 91 -2.31 -3.17 -13.76
N TRP A 92 -1.87 -2.53 -14.85
CA TRP A 92 -2.63 -2.46 -16.09
C TRP A 92 -2.71 -3.82 -16.79
N LEU A 93 -1.58 -4.54 -16.90
CA LEU A 93 -1.50 -5.85 -17.56
C LEU A 93 -2.42 -6.88 -16.90
N PHE A 94 -2.45 -6.90 -15.57
CA PHE A 94 -3.30 -7.81 -14.80
C PHE A 94 -4.75 -7.32 -14.65
N LYS A 95 -5.12 -6.23 -15.33
CA LYS A 95 -6.46 -5.62 -15.29
C LYS A 95 -6.94 -5.35 -13.85
N ILE A 96 -6.00 -5.04 -12.94
CA ILE A 96 -6.34 -4.53 -11.62
C ILE A 96 -6.82 -3.08 -11.78
N LEU A 97 -6.19 -2.34 -12.69
CA LEU A 97 -6.57 -0.99 -13.09
C LEU A 97 -7.07 -1.01 -14.53
N THR A 98 -8.38 -0.86 -14.70
CA THR A 98 -9.01 -0.81 -16.03
C THR A 98 -9.13 0.64 -16.49
N PHE A 99 -9.08 0.90 -17.79
CA PHE A 99 -9.32 2.26 -18.31
C PHE A 99 -10.69 2.82 -17.93
N SER A 100 -11.67 1.96 -17.70
CA SER A 100 -12.97 2.33 -17.12
C SER A 100 -12.83 2.93 -15.73
N ASP A 101 -11.96 2.37 -14.87
CA ASP A 101 -11.74 2.84 -13.50
C ASP A 101 -11.08 4.22 -13.49
N ILE A 102 -10.15 4.45 -14.42
CA ILE A 102 -9.52 5.78 -14.63
C ILE A 102 -10.56 6.81 -15.10
N LYS A 103 -11.46 6.41 -15.99
CA LYS A 103 -12.55 7.28 -16.46
C LYS A 103 -13.53 7.62 -15.33
N TYR A 104 -13.89 6.65 -14.50
CA TYR A 104 -14.74 6.88 -13.31
C TYR A 104 -14.06 7.79 -12.29
N LEU A 105 -12.76 7.61 -12.02
CA LEU A 105 -11.98 8.49 -11.14
C LEU A 105 -11.94 9.91 -11.67
N LYS A 106 -11.69 10.11 -12.97
CA LYS A 106 -11.68 11.44 -13.60
C LYS A 106 -13.05 12.11 -13.47
N THR A 107 -14.12 11.38 -13.73
CA THR A 107 -15.49 11.91 -13.61
C THR A 107 -15.81 12.25 -12.15
N SER A 108 -15.46 11.41 -11.17
CA SER A 108 -15.73 11.67 -9.75
C SER A 108 -14.92 12.84 -9.18
N LEU A 109 -13.68 13.04 -9.64
CA LEU A 109 -12.81 14.12 -9.18
C LEU A 109 -13.10 15.47 -9.86
N PHE A 110 -13.54 15.46 -11.12
CA PHE A 110 -13.78 16.68 -11.89
C PHE A 110 -15.26 17.07 -12.03
N ASN A 111 -16.21 16.15 -11.88
CA ASN A 111 -17.60 16.52 -11.58
C ASN A 111 -17.76 16.61 -10.06
N LYS A 112 -17.32 17.74 -9.50
CA LYS A 112 -18.05 18.30 -8.36
C LYS A 112 -19.43 18.69 -8.88
N THR A 113 -20.45 18.25 -8.17
CA THR A 113 -21.79 18.89 -8.14
C THR A 113 -21.68 20.40 -8.23
#